data_AF-A0A6J5TD88-F1
#
_entry.id   AF-A0A6J5TD88-F1
#
_cell.length_a   1.000
_cell.length_b   1.000
_cell.length_c   1.000
_cell.angle_alpha   90.00
_cell.angle_beta   90.00
_cell.angle_gamma   90.00
#
_symmetry.space_group_name_H-M   'P 1'
#
loop_
_entity.id
_entity.type
_entity.pdbx_description
1 polymer ?
#
loop_
_entity_poly.entity_id
_entity_poly.type
_entity_poly.pdbx_seq_one_letter_code
_entity_poly.pdbx_strand_id
1 'polypeptide(L)'
;MEELRQTVLAYYKDAPQHIKRLVDECFVEMDLDGNDRVSRLEFLAYMEMHEDCKHLSTCSFFNELKKEEKEGLDFMDVVILVYIIYSGKPFCKGTVEAL
;
A
#
# COMPACT_ATOMS: atom_id res chain seq x y z
N MET A 1 -6.62 -10.02 2.82
CA MET A 1 -6.32 -8.85 1.96
C MET A 1 -7.61 -8.28 1.40
N GLU A 2 -8.50 -9.14 0.91
CA GLU A 2 -9.75 -8.69 0.29
C GLU A 2 -10.68 -7.92 1.26
N GLU A 3 -10.83 -8.34 2.51
CA GLU A 3 -11.65 -7.58 3.48
C GLU A 3 -11.08 -6.19 3.76
N LEU A 4 -9.75 -6.08 3.86
CA LEU A 4 -9.07 -4.79 4.00
C LEU A 4 -9.29 -3.93 2.75
N ARG A 5 -9.22 -4.50 1.54
CA ARG A 5 -9.52 -3.80 0.28
C ARG A 5 -10.90 -3.17 0.29
N GLN A 6 -11.93 -3.93 0.67
CA GLN A 6 -13.30 -3.42 0.71
C GLN A 6 -13.43 -2.29 1.74
N THR A 7 -12.80 -2.44 2.89
CA THR A 7 -12.78 -1.41 3.95
C THR A 7 -12.10 -0.13 3.47
N VAL A 8 -10.91 -0.25 2.88
CA VAL A 8 -10.14 0.89 2.38
C VAL A 8 -10.85 1.56 1.21
N LEU A 9 -11.47 0.79 0.31
CA LEU A 9 -12.24 1.34 -0.81
C LEU A 9 -13.40 2.21 -0.31
N ALA A 10 -14.14 1.73 0.69
CA ALA A 10 -15.22 2.51 1.31
C ALA A 10 -14.68 3.78 1.98
N TYR A 11 -13.58 3.66 2.74
CA TYR A 11 -12.93 4.81 3.39
C TYR A 11 -12.43 5.85 2.38
N TYR A 12 -11.75 5.40 1.32
CA TYR A 12 -11.12 6.26 0.32
C TYR A 12 -12.14 7.00 -0.54
N LYS A 13 -13.27 6.35 -0.85
CA LYS A 13 -14.36 6.95 -1.64
C LYS A 13 -14.81 8.28 -1.02
N ASP A 14 -15.03 8.27 0.29
CA ASP A 14 -15.53 9.41 1.06
C ASP A 14 -14.40 10.20 1.75
N ALA A 15 -13.14 9.87 1.47
CA ALA A 15 -12.00 10.51 2.10
C ALA A 15 -11.89 12.01 1.73
N PRO A 16 -11.49 12.87 2.67
CA PRO A 16 -11.20 14.28 2.40
C PRO A 16 -10.15 14.46 1.30
N GLN A 17 -10.21 15.59 0.60
CA GLN A 17 -9.26 15.89 -0.50
C GLN A 17 -7.79 15.81 -0.08
N HIS A 18 -7.44 16.18 1.15
CA HIS A 18 -6.06 16.10 1.62
C HIS A 18 -5.54 14.66 1.70
N ILE A 19 -6.39 13.69 2.04
CA ILE A 19 -6.04 12.26 2.04
C ILE A 19 -5.84 11.77 0.61
N LYS A 20 -6.69 12.19 -0.32
CA LYS A 20 -6.55 11.85 -1.74
C LYS A 20 -5.23 12.38 -2.31
N ARG A 21 -4.90 13.65 -2.03
CA ARG A 21 -3.61 14.24 -2.40
C ARG A 21 -2.42 13.51 -1.81
N LEU A 22 -2.48 13.12 -0.54
CA LEU A 22 -1.42 12.35 0.10
C LEU A 22 -1.17 11.02 -0.64
N VAL A 23 -2.23 10.32 -1.01
CA VAL A 23 -2.10 9.08 -1.79
C VAL A 23 -1.53 9.34 -3.18
N ASP A 24 -1.98 10.40 -3.86
CA ASP A 24 -1.46 10.79 -5.17
C ASP A 24 0.03 11.12 -5.10
N GLU A 25 0.46 11.88 -4.08
CA GLU A 25 1.86 12.22 -3.83
C GLU A 25 2.71 10.97 -3.57
N CYS A 26 2.24 10.06 -2.70
CA CYS A 26 2.91 8.79 -2.47
C CYS A 26 3.00 7.93 -3.73
N PHE A 27 1.95 7.90 -4.55
CA PHE A 27 1.95 7.13 -5.80
C PHE A 27 3.01 7.65 -6.77
N VAL A 28 3.05 8.97 -6.99
CA VAL A 28 4.02 9.63 -7.87
C VAL A 28 5.45 9.49 -7.36
N GLU A 29 5.65 9.50 -6.04
CA GLU A 29 6.97 9.30 -5.44
C GLU A 29 7.49 7.86 -5.63
N MET A 30 6.59 6.87 -5.65
CA MET A 30 6.93 5.47 -5.88
C MET A 30 7.10 5.13 -7.37
N ASP A 31 6.26 5.65 -8.26
CA ASP A 31 6.28 5.38 -9.71
C ASP A 31 7.38 6.21 -10.41
N LEU A 32 8.63 5.72 -10.31
CA LEU A 32 9.81 6.45 -10.77
C LEU A 32 9.94 6.47 -12.29
N ASP A 33 9.49 5.41 -12.97
CA ASP A 33 9.53 5.33 -14.43
C ASP A 33 8.28 5.95 -15.10
N GLY A 34 7.24 6.27 -14.31
CA GLY A 34 6.04 6.96 -14.75
C GLY A 34 5.13 6.09 -15.61
N ASN A 35 5.14 4.77 -15.40
CA ASN A 35 4.36 3.81 -16.17
C ASN A 35 2.93 3.59 -15.62
N ASP A 36 2.51 4.42 -14.65
CA ASP A 36 1.25 4.34 -13.90
C ASP A 36 1.12 3.05 -13.07
N ARG A 37 2.25 2.43 -12.68
CA ARG A 37 2.32 1.26 -11.81
C ARG A 37 3.60 1.28 -10.99
N VAL A 38 3.50 0.82 -9.75
CA VAL A 38 4.68 0.64 -8.90
C VAL A 38 5.20 -0.79 -9.05
N SER A 39 6.38 -0.92 -9.65
CA SER A 39 7.10 -2.18 -9.74
C SER A 39 7.61 -2.63 -8.37
N ARG A 40 8.00 -3.89 -8.27
CA ARG A 40 8.59 -4.42 -7.03
C ARG A 40 9.88 -3.68 -6.63
N LEU A 41 10.69 -3.27 -7.60
CA LEU A 41 11.95 -2.58 -7.32
C LEU A 41 11.69 -1.18 -6.76
N GLU A 42 10.78 -0.44 -7.37
CA GLU A 42 10.32 0.87 -6.90
C GLU A 42 9.72 0.79 -5.50
N PHE A 43 8.85 -0.20 -5.26
CA PHE A 43 8.28 -0.46 -3.94
C PHE A 43 9.36 -0.69 -2.89
N LEU A 44 10.34 -1.58 -3.15
CA LEU A 44 11.39 -1.90 -2.18
C LEU A 44 12.29 -0.70 -1.92
N ALA A 45 12.66 0.05 -2.97
CA ALA A 45 13.45 1.26 -2.86
C ALA A 45 12.74 2.30 -1.97
N TYR A 46 11.45 2.54 -2.22
CA TYR A 46 10.64 3.43 -1.39
C TYR A 46 10.61 2.98 0.07
N MET A 47 10.30 1.70 0.33
CA MET A 47 10.24 1.19 1.70
C MET A 47 11.58 1.25 2.44
N GLU A 48 12.70 1.10 1.73
CA GLU A 48 14.03 1.21 2.32
C GLU A 48 14.42 2.66 2.65
N MET A 49 13.88 3.63 1.92
CA MET A 49 14.10 5.07 2.20
C MET A 49 13.41 5.55 3.47
N HIS A 50 12.32 4.88 3.89
CA HIS A 50 11.55 5.24 5.08
C HIS A 50 11.77 4.24 6.22
N GLU A 51 12.51 4.63 7.27
CA GLU A 51 12.87 3.75 8.39
C GLU A 51 11.65 3.07 9.04
N ASP A 52 10.55 3.81 9.20
CA ASP A 52 9.31 3.30 9.81
C ASP A 52 8.62 2.22 8.96
N CYS A 53 8.86 2.22 7.64
CA CYS A 53 8.23 1.31 6.69
C CYS A 53 9.15 0.17 6.25
N LYS A 54 10.41 0.17 6.69
CA LYS A 54 11.42 -0.82 6.27
C LYS A 54 11.01 -2.26 6.54
N HIS A 55 10.23 -2.51 7.59
CA HIS A 55 9.69 -3.83 7.93
C HIS A 55 8.70 -4.38 6.89
N LEU A 56 8.11 -3.51 6.06
CA LEU A 56 7.23 -3.85 4.94
C LEU A 56 7.99 -4.13 3.65
N SER A 57 9.30 -3.86 3.60
CA SER A 57 10.17 -4.07 2.43
C SER A 57 10.45 -5.55 2.16
N THR A 58 9.39 -6.30 1.82
CA THR A 58 9.49 -7.73 1.51
C THR A 58 8.72 -8.07 0.25
N CYS A 59 9.26 -8.99 -0.55
CA CYS A 59 8.57 -9.53 -1.73
C CYS A 59 7.23 -10.20 -1.36
N SER A 60 7.15 -10.80 -0.17
CA SER A 60 5.92 -11.43 0.33
C SER A 60 4.81 -10.40 0.50
N PHE A 61 5.11 -9.29 1.17
CA PHE A 61 4.13 -8.24 1.40
C PHE A 61 3.72 -7.53 0.11
N PHE A 62 4.67 -7.26 -0.79
CA PHE A 62 4.37 -6.75 -2.14
C PHE A 62 3.37 -7.65 -2.88
N ASN A 63 3.59 -8.96 -2.87
CA ASN A 63 2.71 -9.91 -3.54
C ASN A 63 1.33 -10.03 -2.87
N GLU A 64 1.25 -9.93 -1.54
CA GLU A 64 -0.04 -9.88 -0.82
C GLU A 64 -0.80 -8.59 -1.15
N LEU A 65 -0.09 -7.46 -1.26
CA LEU A 65 -0.65 -6.16 -1.62
C LEU A 65 -1.09 -6.10 -3.09
N LYS A 66 -0.55 -6.94 -3.97
CA LYS A 66 -0.92 -6.96 -5.38
C LYS A 66 -2.19 -7.81 -5.59
N LYS A 67 -3.28 -7.21 -6.07
CA LYS A 67 -4.58 -7.92 -6.18
C LYS A 67 -4.59 -9.06 -7.19
N GLU A 68 -3.82 -8.91 -8.26
CA GLU A 68 -3.85 -9.75 -9.45
C GLU A 68 -2.43 -10.11 -9.90
N GLU A 69 -2.29 -11.02 -10.86
CA GLU A 69 -1.01 -11.30 -11.55
C GLU A 69 -0.60 -10.18 -12.52
N LYS A 70 -0.79 -8.91 -12.12
CA LYS A 70 -0.27 -7.75 -12.85
C LYS A 70 1.24 -7.61 -12.60
N GLU A 71 1.90 -6.82 -13.43
CA GLU A 71 3.35 -6.56 -13.33
C GLU A 71 3.74 -5.64 -12.16
N GLY A 72 2.77 -5.02 -11.48
CA GLY A 72 3.02 -4.08 -10.39
C GLY A 72 1.77 -3.78 -9.57
N LEU A 73 1.93 -2.88 -8.58
CA LEU A 73 0.84 -2.31 -7.80
C LEU A 73 0.15 -1.23 -8.62
N ASP A 74 -1.17 -1.30 -8.72
CA ASP A 74 -1.95 -0.19 -9.28
C ASP A 74 -2.28 0.85 -8.20
N PHE A 75 -2.91 1.95 -8.60
CA PHE A 75 -3.27 3.04 -7.69
C PHE A 75 -4.05 2.54 -6.46
N MET A 76 -4.99 1.60 -6.62
CA MET A 76 -5.78 1.09 -5.49
C MET A 76 -4.95 0.23 -4.55
N ASP A 77 -3.95 -0.49 -5.06
CA ASP A 77 -2.98 -1.20 -4.23
C ASP A 77 -2.17 -0.22 -3.36
N VAL A 78 -1.77 0.93 -3.92
CA VAL A 78 -1.05 1.99 -3.17
C VAL A 78 -1.95 2.69 -2.15
N VAL A 79 -3.24 2.90 -2.44
CA VAL A 79 -4.20 3.43 -1.44
C VAL A 79 -4.21 2.55 -0.18
N ILE A 80 -4.18 1.22 -0.35
CA ILE A 80 -4.19 0.26 0.76
C ILE A 80 -2.87 0.30 1.52
N LEU A 81 -1.75 0.42 0.81
CA LEU A 81 -0.45 0.60 1.42
C LEU A 81 -0.39 1.83 2.32
N VAL A 82 -0.80 2.98 1.80
CA VAL A 82 -0.88 4.24 2.54
C VAL A 82 -1.80 4.06 3.76
N TYR A 83 -2.96 3.42 3.60
CA TYR A 83 -3.83 3.12 4.73
C TYR A 83 -3.14 2.27 5.80
N ILE A 84 -2.40 1.22 5.43
CA ILE A 84 -1.67 0.35 6.38
C ILE A 84 -0.61 1.17 7.14
N ILE A 85 0.20 1.95 6.43
CA ILE A 85 1.28 2.77 7.01
C ILE A 85 0.71 3.80 8.00
N TYR A 86 -0.28 4.59 7.58
CA TYR A 86 -0.77 5.72 8.38
C TYR A 86 -1.80 5.32 9.44
N SER A 87 -2.54 4.22 9.27
CA SER A 87 -3.45 3.74 10.31
C SER A 87 -2.74 2.91 11.38
N GLY A 88 -1.49 2.49 11.13
CA GLY A 88 -0.77 1.55 11.99
C GLY A 88 -1.47 0.21 12.13
N LYS A 89 -2.47 -0.10 11.31
CA LYS A 89 -3.17 -1.39 11.31
C LYS A 89 -2.33 -2.37 10.50
N PRO A 90 -1.57 -3.30 11.13
CA PRO A 90 -0.89 -4.33 10.38
C PRO A 90 -1.93 -5.12 9.58
N PHE A 91 -1.55 -5.55 8.38
CA PHE A 91 -2.37 -6.47 7.62
C PHE A 91 -2.48 -7.77 8.42
N CYS A 92 -3.64 -8.04 9.02
CA CYS A 92 -3.86 -9.21 9.87
C CYS A 92 -3.74 -10.49 9.02
N LYS A 93 -2.57 -11.14 9.08
CA LYS A 93 -2.42 -12.55 8.74
C LYS A 93 -3.04 -13.32 9.90
N GLY A 94 -4.22 -13.90 9.70
CA GLY A 94 -5.02 -14.47 10.78
C GLY A 94 -4.21 -15.33 11.73
N THR A 95 -4.05 -14.85 12.96
CA THR A 95 -4.12 -15.66 14.18
C THR A 95 -4.71 -14.73 15.24
N VAL A 96 -5.89 -15.10 15.72
CA VAL A 96 -6.49 -14.52 16.93
C VAL A 96 -5.69 -15.04 18.11
N GLU A 97 -5.25 -14.17 19.02
CA GLU A 97 -5.46 -14.27 20.48
C GLU A 97 -4.62 -13.24 21.27
N ALA A 98 -5.34 -12.43 22.07
CA ALA A 98 -5.06 -11.99 23.45
C ALA A 98 -3.65 -11.46 23.80
N LEU A 99 -3.45 -10.27 24.39
CA LEU A 99 -4.10 -9.59 25.52
C LEU A 99 -3.85 -8.08 25.44
#